data_AF-A0A3B0U1T9-F1
#
_entry.id   AF-A0A3B0U1T9-F1
#
_cell.length_a   1.000
_cell.length_b   1.000
_cell.length_c   1.000
_cell.angle_alpha   90.00
_cell.angle_beta   90.00
_cell.angle_gamma   90.00
#
_symmetry.space_group_name_H-M   'P 1'
#
loop_
_entity.id
_entity.type
_entity.pdbx_description
1 polymer ?
#
loop_
_entity_poly.entity_id
_entity_poly.type
_entity_poly.pdbx_seq_one_letter_code
_entity_poly.pdbx_strand_id
1 'polypeptide(L)'
;METYKIVQNYLQELPFELQLVWILSVFLSLVVVVFVIYLKILRSSLRKKEVLQEEYKKRYETLLLSFLFNESDSDNSSNQELEFINIINTEINDNFNRKIIIETLLKLKNEISGEIEKAIQHIYLQSNLKSFAYQQLKSKNWYEMAKGIKELTQFKVEEAYSQIKILINYPKKEVQKEVQLYLVSLFHFEGLKFLSSLKSDLSEWDQIELLEELNILKIKKFQKSQIG
;
A
#
# COMPACT_ATOMS: atom_id res chain seq x y z
N MET A 1 -48.89 -25.61 26.15
CA MET A 1 -49.08 -24.80 27.38
C MET A 1 -48.67 -25.54 28.65
N GLU A 2 -48.77 -26.88 28.71
CA GLU A 2 -48.35 -27.64 29.91
C GLU A 2 -46.83 -27.77 30.09
N THR A 3 -46.06 -27.85 29.00
CA THR A 3 -44.59 -27.98 29.08
C THR A 3 -43.89 -26.76 29.69
N TYR A 4 -44.40 -25.54 29.42
CA TYR A 4 -43.91 -24.32 30.06
C TYR A 4 -44.16 -24.32 31.57
N LYS A 5 -45.35 -24.78 32.01
CA LYS A 5 -45.71 -24.87 33.43
C LYS A 5 -44.88 -25.93 34.17
N ILE A 6 -44.57 -27.05 33.53
CA ILE A 6 -43.73 -28.10 34.12
C ILE A 6 -42.29 -27.60 34.32
N VAL A 7 -41.72 -26.91 33.34
CA VAL A 7 -40.39 -26.30 33.46
C VAL A 7 -40.38 -25.20 34.53
N GLN A 8 -41.46 -24.42 34.64
CA GLN A 8 -41.59 -23.36 35.62
C GLN A 8 -41.72 -23.88 37.07
N ASN A 9 -42.48 -24.96 37.29
CA ASN A 9 -42.57 -25.62 38.59
C ASN A 9 -41.24 -26.27 39.00
N TYR A 10 -40.53 -26.92 38.08
CA TYR A 10 -39.20 -27.48 38.34
C TYR A 10 -38.17 -26.41 38.69
N LEU A 11 -38.26 -25.22 38.07
CA LEU A 11 -37.40 -24.09 38.41
C LEU A 11 -37.66 -23.56 39.82
N GLN A 12 -38.91 -23.57 40.30
CA GLN A 12 -39.29 -23.07 41.63
C GLN A 12 -38.90 -24.00 42.80
N GLU A 13 -38.76 -25.31 42.58
CA GLU A 13 -38.37 -26.28 43.62
C GLU A 13 -36.83 -26.43 43.80
N LEU A 14 -36.04 -25.78 42.94
CA LEU A 14 -34.57 -25.82 43.00
C LEU A 14 -34.02 -24.82 44.04
N PRO A 15 -32.98 -25.16 44.83
CA PRO A 15 -32.31 -24.22 45.72
C PRO A 15 -31.79 -22.99 44.95
N PHE A 16 -31.89 -21.81 45.57
CA PHE A 16 -31.58 -20.50 44.97
C PHE A 16 -30.22 -20.43 44.25
N GLU A 17 -29.23 -21.17 44.76
CA GLU A 17 -27.88 -21.29 44.19
C GLU A 17 -27.89 -21.85 42.76
N LEU A 18 -28.76 -22.82 42.46
CA LEU A 18 -28.84 -23.44 41.13
C LEU A 18 -29.55 -22.55 40.11
N GLN A 19 -30.55 -21.78 40.53
CA GLN A 19 -31.24 -20.82 39.65
C GLN A 19 -30.27 -19.74 39.14
N LEU A 20 -29.39 -19.24 40.03
CA LEU A 20 -28.37 -18.25 39.67
C LEU A 20 -27.37 -18.79 38.63
N VAL A 21 -26.92 -20.04 38.79
CA VAL A 21 -25.98 -20.68 37.84
C VAL A 21 -26.61 -20.79 36.45
N TRP A 22 -27.89 -21.17 36.37
CA TRP A 22 -28.61 -21.26 35.09
C TRP A 22 -28.79 -19.90 34.42
N ILE A 23 -29.18 -18.87 35.18
CA ILE A 23 -29.33 -17.50 34.65
C ILE A 23 -27.98 -16.98 34.14
N LEU A 24 -26.90 -17.19 34.91
CA LEU A 24 -25.56 -16.77 34.52
C LEU A 24 -25.08 -17.52 33.26
N SER A 25 -25.35 -18.82 33.16
CA SER A 25 -25.01 -19.64 32.00
C SER A 25 -25.74 -19.17 30.74
N VAL A 26 -27.05 -18.90 30.83
CA VAL A 26 -27.84 -18.37 29.72
C VAL A 26 -27.37 -16.97 29.32
N PHE A 27 -27.09 -16.11 30.31
CA PHE A 27 -26.55 -14.77 30.06
C PHE A 27 -25.20 -14.82 29.35
N LEU A 28 -24.26 -15.65 29.83
CA LEU A 28 -22.96 -15.84 29.20
C LEU A 28 -23.11 -16.36 27.77
N SER A 29 -23.99 -17.35 27.56
CA SER A 29 -24.30 -17.87 26.24
C SER A 29 -24.82 -16.78 25.31
N LEU A 30 -25.69 -15.89 25.80
CA LEU A 30 -26.22 -14.78 25.01
C LEU A 30 -25.12 -13.77 24.63
N VAL A 31 -24.22 -13.45 25.56
CA VAL A 31 -23.06 -12.58 25.29
C VAL A 31 -22.17 -13.18 24.20
N VAL A 32 -21.89 -14.49 24.25
CA VAL A 32 -21.12 -15.20 23.23
C VAL A 32 -21.80 -15.11 21.87
N VAL A 33 -23.12 -15.33 21.80
CA VAL A 33 -23.89 -15.23 20.54
C VAL A 33 -23.81 -13.82 19.95
N VAL A 34 -24.01 -12.78 20.77
CA VAL A 34 -23.90 -11.38 20.34
C VAL A 34 -22.49 -11.07 19.82
N PHE A 35 -21.46 -11.54 20.52
CA PHE A 35 -20.07 -11.34 20.12
C PHE A 35 -19.75 -12.01 18.78
N VAL A 36 -20.23 -13.24 18.57
CA VAL A 36 -20.07 -13.95 17.28
C VAL A 36 -20.77 -13.21 16.15
N ILE A 37 -21.99 -12.69 16.37
CA ILE A 37 -22.72 -11.88 15.38
C ILE A 37 -21.93 -10.61 15.05
N TYR A 38 -21.42 -9.91 16.06
CA TYR A 38 -20.61 -8.71 15.89
C TYR A 38 -19.35 -8.98 15.04
N LEU A 39 -18.58 -10.02 15.38
CA LEU A 39 -17.40 -10.41 14.60
C LEU A 39 -17.74 -10.77 13.15
N LYS A 40 -18.88 -11.43 12.91
CA LYS A 40 -19.34 -11.78 11.56
C LYS A 40 -19.69 -10.55 10.73
N ILE A 41 -20.35 -9.55 11.33
CA ILE A 41 -20.66 -8.28 10.67
C ILE A 41 -19.36 -7.54 10.32
N LEU A 42 -18.42 -7.45 11.28
CA LEU A 42 -17.13 -6.81 11.06
C LEU A 42 -16.40 -7.48 9.89
N ARG A 43 -16.27 -8.81 9.90
CA ARG A 43 -15.64 -9.58 8.83
C ARG A 43 -16.33 -9.40 7.48
N SER A 44 -17.67 -9.35 7.46
CA SER A 44 -18.43 -9.12 6.22
C SER A 44 -18.15 -7.72 5.65
N SER A 45 -18.07 -6.70 6.51
CA SER A 45 -17.78 -5.32 6.07
C SER A 45 -16.36 -5.19 5.50
N LEU A 46 -15.39 -5.89 6.07
CA LEU A 46 -14.02 -5.95 5.56
C LEU A 46 -13.97 -6.64 4.20
N ARG A 47 -14.62 -7.80 4.07
CA ARG A 47 -14.64 -8.58 2.83
C ARG A 47 -15.31 -7.84 1.67
N LYS A 48 -16.36 -7.04 1.92
CA LYS A 48 -16.99 -6.22 0.89
C LYS A 48 -16.02 -5.18 0.32
N LYS A 49 -15.18 -4.57 1.18
CA LYS A 49 -14.15 -3.64 0.73
C LYS A 49 -13.07 -4.34 -0.08
N GLU A 50 -12.65 -5.54 0.34
CA GLU A 50 -11.68 -6.36 -0.39
C GLU A 50 -12.19 -6.73 -1.79
N VAL A 51 -13.43 -7.22 -1.91
CA VAL A 51 -14.01 -7.58 -3.22
C VAL A 51 -14.09 -6.37 -4.14
N LEU A 52 -14.52 -5.21 -3.62
CA LEU A 52 -14.56 -3.97 -4.39
C LEU A 52 -13.15 -3.55 -4.85
N GLN A 53 -12.16 -3.64 -3.95
CA GLN A 53 -10.77 -3.35 -4.30
C GLN A 53 -10.23 -4.30 -5.38
N GLU A 54 -10.52 -5.59 -5.29
CA GLU A 54 -10.13 -6.59 -6.28
C GLU A 54 -10.79 -6.34 -7.65
N GLU A 55 -12.06 -5.95 -7.67
CA GLU A 55 -12.79 -5.65 -8.90
C GLU A 55 -12.20 -4.42 -9.61
N TYR A 56 -11.98 -3.33 -8.86
CA TYR A 56 -11.35 -2.13 -9.39
C TYR A 56 -9.92 -2.42 -9.85
N LYS A 57 -9.15 -3.17 -9.06
CA LYS A 57 -7.79 -3.58 -9.42
C LYS A 57 -7.77 -4.36 -10.74
N LYS A 58 -8.64 -5.37 -10.90
CA LYS A 58 -8.77 -6.13 -12.16
C LYS A 58 -9.15 -5.23 -13.33
N ARG A 59 -10.06 -4.28 -13.11
CA ARG A 59 -10.45 -3.31 -14.15
C ARG A 59 -9.26 -2.47 -14.58
N TYR A 60 -8.52 -1.89 -13.65
CA TYR A 60 -7.32 -1.09 -13.97
C TYR A 60 -6.21 -1.91 -14.58
N GLU A 61 -5.95 -3.13 -14.08
CA GLU A 61 -4.97 -4.05 -14.68
C GLU A 61 -5.34 -4.35 -16.14
N THR A 62 -6.60 -4.64 -16.41
CA THR A 62 -7.08 -4.91 -17.77
C THR A 62 -6.95 -3.68 -18.67
N LEU A 63 -7.39 -2.51 -18.20
CA LEU A 63 -7.26 -1.26 -18.94
C LEU A 63 -5.79 -0.95 -19.25
N LEU A 64 -4.92 -1.08 -18.25
CA LEU A 64 -3.51 -0.75 -18.39
C LEU A 64 -2.77 -1.72 -19.31
N LEU A 65 -2.99 -3.03 -19.18
CA LEU A 65 -2.40 -4.01 -20.08
C LEU A 65 -2.92 -3.83 -21.51
N SER A 66 -4.23 -3.60 -21.68
CA SER A 66 -4.78 -3.33 -23.00
C SER A 66 -4.17 -2.10 -23.65
N PHE A 67 -3.93 -1.05 -22.87
CA PHE A 67 -3.28 0.16 -23.33
C PHE A 67 -1.82 -0.12 -23.74
N LEU A 68 -1.04 -0.73 -22.84
CA LEU A 68 0.39 -0.99 -23.07
C LEU A 68 0.68 -1.94 -24.24
N PHE A 69 -0.17 -2.95 -24.47
CA PHE A 69 0.00 -3.88 -25.59
C PHE A 69 -0.54 -3.32 -26.92
N ASN A 70 -1.47 -2.38 -26.90
CA ASN A 70 -1.92 -1.71 -28.13
C ASN A 70 -0.93 -0.63 -28.59
N GLU A 71 -0.17 -0.03 -27.66
CA GLU A 71 0.86 0.97 -27.94
C GLU A 71 2.05 0.41 -28.74
N SER A 72 2.38 -0.88 -28.56
CA SER A 72 3.50 -1.53 -29.26
C SER A 72 3.24 -1.79 -30.75
N ASP A 73 1.98 -1.74 -31.18
CA ASP A 73 1.56 -2.29 -32.48
C ASP A 73 1.05 -1.22 -33.48
N SER A 74 1.03 0.08 -33.15
CA SER A 74 0.38 1.09 -34.01
C SER A 74 1.16 2.41 -34.22
N ASP A 75 1.04 3.02 -35.41
CA ASP A 75 1.60 4.34 -35.74
C ASP A 75 0.86 5.53 -35.05
N ASN A 76 -0.16 5.26 -34.23
CA ASN A 76 -1.02 6.27 -33.56
C ASN A 76 -0.86 6.32 -32.03
N SER A 77 0.18 5.69 -31.48
CA SER A 77 0.41 5.48 -30.04
C SER A 77 0.28 6.73 -29.16
N SER A 78 0.71 7.90 -29.64
CA SER A 78 0.71 9.13 -28.84
C SER A 78 -0.70 9.64 -28.48
N ASN A 79 -1.70 9.46 -29.34
CA ASN A 79 -3.06 9.94 -29.06
C ASN A 79 -3.78 9.08 -28.03
N GLN A 80 -3.57 7.77 -28.06
CA GLN A 80 -4.15 6.83 -27.10
C GLN A 80 -3.53 7.01 -25.71
N GLU A 81 -2.24 7.33 -25.65
CA GLU A 81 -1.54 7.59 -24.39
C GLU A 81 -2.11 8.82 -23.67
N LEU A 82 -2.31 9.91 -24.40
CA LEU A 82 -2.90 11.12 -23.85
C LEU A 82 -4.33 10.89 -23.34
N GLU A 83 -5.12 10.07 -24.06
CA GLU A 83 -6.47 9.69 -23.62
C GLU A 83 -6.41 8.89 -22.31
N PHE A 84 -5.51 7.91 -22.20
CA PHE A 84 -5.34 7.11 -20.99
C PHE A 84 -4.86 7.95 -19.80
N ILE A 85 -3.88 8.83 -20.00
CA ILE A 85 -3.41 9.77 -18.97
C ILE A 85 -4.55 10.68 -18.51
N ASN A 86 -5.41 11.14 -19.41
CA ASN A 86 -6.57 11.95 -19.07
C ASN A 86 -7.56 11.16 -18.21
N ILE A 87 -7.85 9.91 -18.55
CA ILE A 87 -8.71 9.03 -17.74
C ILE A 87 -8.13 8.89 -16.32
N ILE A 88 -6.84 8.56 -16.19
CA ILE A 88 -6.15 8.49 -14.90
C ILE A 88 -6.32 9.82 -14.14
N ASN A 89 -6.04 10.95 -14.78
CA ASN A 89 -6.11 12.26 -14.14
C ASN A 89 -7.52 12.61 -13.62
N THR A 90 -8.58 12.12 -14.27
CA THR A 90 -9.95 12.29 -13.76
C THR A 90 -10.23 11.42 -12.55
N GLU A 91 -9.79 10.16 -12.56
CA GLU A 91 -10.14 9.18 -11.54
C GLU A 91 -9.30 9.30 -10.27
N ILE A 92 -8.06 9.81 -10.35
CA ILE A 92 -7.15 9.99 -9.19
C ILE A 92 -7.57 11.11 -8.24
N ASN A 93 -8.61 11.89 -8.56
CA ASN A 93 -9.17 12.86 -7.63
C ASN A 93 -9.76 12.15 -6.40
N ASP A 94 -10.35 10.97 -6.60
CA ASP A 94 -10.81 10.12 -5.51
C ASP A 94 -9.64 9.38 -4.85
N ASN A 95 -9.56 9.42 -3.52
CA ASN A 95 -8.45 8.82 -2.77
C ASN A 95 -8.43 7.29 -2.87
N PHE A 96 -9.60 6.65 -2.98
CA PHE A 96 -9.70 5.20 -3.12
C PHE A 96 -9.21 4.75 -4.49
N ASN A 97 -9.70 5.39 -5.56
CA ASN A 97 -9.24 5.12 -6.93
C ASN A 97 -7.74 5.39 -7.08
N ARG A 98 -7.25 6.55 -6.60
CA ARG A 98 -5.83 6.89 -6.65
C ARG A 98 -4.95 5.82 -6.00
N LYS A 99 -5.35 5.34 -4.82
CA LYS A 99 -4.63 4.26 -4.13
C LYS A 99 -4.59 3.00 -4.97
N ILE A 100 -5.72 2.58 -5.55
CA ILE A 100 -5.80 1.36 -6.37
C ILE A 100 -4.98 1.49 -7.65
N ILE A 101 -5.01 2.66 -8.30
CA ILE A 101 -4.22 2.93 -9.51
C ILE A 101 -2.73 2.80 -9.19
N ILE A 102 -2.24 3.47 -8.14
CA ILE A 102 -0.83 3.40 -7.71
C ILE A 102 -0.42 1.96 -7.39
N GLU A 103 -1.23 1.23 -6.61
CA GLU A 103 -0.95 -0.17 -6.26
C GLU A 103 -0.92 -1.09 -7.49
N THR A 104 -1.82 -0.86 -8.45
CA THR A 104 -1.88 -1.60 -9.72
C THR A 104 -0.64 -1.32 -10.57
N LEU A 105 -0.26 -0.05 -10.74
CA LEU A 105 0.94 0.37 -11.45
C LEU A 105 2.19 -0.28 -10.85
N LEU A 106 2.34 -0.21 -9.53
CA LEU A 106 3.48 -0.81 -8.82
C LEU A 106 3.52 -2.33 -8.97
N LYS A 107 2.36 -3.00 -8.87
CA LYS A 107 2.29 -4.45 -9.06
C LYS A 107 2.77 -4.84 -10.46
N LEU A 108 2.19 -4.23 -11.50
CA LEU A 108 2.54 -4.55 -12.88
C LEU A 108 3.99 -4.21 -13.21
N LYS A 109 4.49 -3.09 -12.67
CA LYS A 109 5.91 -2.71 -12.77
C LYS A 109 6.85 -3.76 -12.18
N ASN A 110 6.48 -4.35 -11.04
CA ASN A 110 7.30 -5.34 -10.35
C ASN A 110 7.20 -6.74 -10.98
N GLU A 111 6.05 -7.06 -11.59
CA GLU A 111 5.82 -8.35 -12.27
C GLU A 111 6.43 -8.39 -13.67
N ILE A 112 6.51 -7.24 -14.36
CA ILE A 112 6.89 -7.15 -15.77
C ILE A 112 8.07 -6.19 -15.94
N SER A 113 9.23 -6.74 -16.27
CA SER A 113 10.44 -5.97 -16.57
C SER A 113 10.53 -5.59 -18.05
N GLY A 114 11.29 -4.55 -18.39
CA GLY A 114 11.57 -4.18 -19.78
C GLY A 114 10.82 -2.92 -20.24
N GLU A 115 10.17 -2.98 -21.39
CA GLU A 115 9.47 -1.83 -21.99
C GLU A 115 8.21 -1.44 -21.20
N ILE A 116 7.49 -2.42 -20.66
CA ILE A 116 6.32 -2.22 -19.81
C ILE A 116 6.69 -1.46 -18.52
N GLU A 117 7.83 -1.77 -17.89
CA GLU A 117 8.33 -1.03 -16.72
C GLU A 117 8.50 0.47 -17.06
N LYS A 118 9.08 0.77 -18.23
CA LYS A 118 9.32 2.14 -18.68
C LYS A 118 8.02 2.87 -19.00
N ALA A 119 7.07 2.21 -19.67
CA ALA A 119 5.78 2.80 -20.00
C ALA A 119 4.97 3.11 -18.73
N ILE A 120 4.95 2.20 -17.74
CA ILE A 120 4.33 2.47 -16.43
C ILE A 120 4.98 3.66 -15.73
N GLN A 121 6.31 3.74 -15.75
CA GLN A 121 7.03 4.88 -15.19
C GLN A 121 6.67 6.18 -15.92
N HIS A 122 6.57 6.14 -17.25
CA HIS A 122 6.18 7.29 -18.06
C HIS A 122 4.77 7.77 -17.73
N ILE A 123 3.79 6.87 -17.66
CA ILE A 123 2.41 7.16 -17.25
C ILE A 123 2.37 7.83 -15.86
N TYR A 124 3.14 7.33 -14.89
CA TYR A 124 3.21 7.93 -13.56
C TYR A 124 3.78 9.36 -13.61
N LEU A 125 4.82 9.59 -14.41
CA LEU A 125 5.50 10.89 -14.51
C LEU A 125 4.69 11.95 -15.27
N GLN A 126 3.92 11.53 -16.28
CA GLN A 126 3.07 12.40 -17.11
C GLN A 126 1.68 12.64 -16.50
N SER A 127 1.20 11.73 -15.65
CA SER A 127 -0.02 11.94 -14.88
C SER A 127 0.22 12.85 -13.68
N ASN A 128 -0.86 13.35 -13.09
CA ASN A 128 -0.82 14.15 -11.87
C ASN A 128 -0.50 13.32 -10.61
N LEU A 129 -0.26 12.01 -10.72
CA LEU A 129 0.13 11.14 -9.59
C LEU A 129 1.38 11.64 -8.87
N LYS A 130 2.41 12.00 -9.65
CA LYS A 130 3.64 12.61 -9.14
C LYS A 130 3.36 13.85 -8.28
N SER A 131 2.40 14.68 -8.69
CA SER A 131 2.03 15.89 -7.94
C SER A 131 1.43 15.59 -6.57
N PHE A 132 0.64 14.51 -6.46
CA PHE A 132 0.10 14.05 -5.17
C PHE A 132 1.21 13.55 -4.24
N ALA A 133 2.19 12.81 -4.76
CA ALA A 133 3.33 12.39 -3.96
C ALA A 133 4.14 13.59 -3.46
N TYR A 134 4.34 14.62 -4.29
CA TYR A 134 4.94 15.89 -3.86
C TYR A 134 4.13 16.62 -2.78
N GLN A 135 2.79 16.57 -2.83
CA GLN A 135 1.95 17.12 -1.77
C GLN A 135 2.12 16.34 -0.45
N GLN A 136 2.26 15.02 -0.52
CA GLN A 136 2.51 14.18 0.66
C GLN A 136 3.81 14.54 1.36
N LEU A 137 4.86 14.92 0.62
CA LEU A 137 6.13 15.40 1.21
C LEU A 137 5.98 16.65 2.08
N LYS A 138 4.95 17.46 1.83
CA LYS A 138 4.66 18.69 2.60
C LYS A 138 3.71 18.45 3.77
N SER A 139 3.25 17.20 3.96
CA SER A 139 2.32 16.86 5.03
C SER A 139 2.97 16.99 6.41
N LYS A 140 2.19 17.43 7.39
CA LYS A 140 2.61 17.41 8.81
C LYS A 140 2.59 15.99 9.39
N ASN A 141 1.81 15.09 8.76
CA ASN A 141 1.71 13.71 9.19
C ASN A 141 2.91 12.93 8.63
N TRP A 142 3.80 12.50 9.53
CA TRP A 142 5.02 11.78 9.16
C TRP A 142 4.74 10.52 8.32
N TYR A 143 3.61 9.83 8.56
CA TYR A 143 3.23 8.63 7.81
C TYR A 143 2.90 8.94 6.34
N GLU A 144 2.19 10.05 6.08
CA GLU A 144 1.92 10.49 4.70
C GLU A 144 3.21 10.90 3.99
N MET A 145 4.12 11.59 4.70
CA MET A 145 5.42 11.97 4.16
C MET A 145 6.26 10.75 3.80
N ALA A 146 6.38 9.77 4.70
CA ALA A 146 7.09 8.51 4.46
C ALA A 146 6.50 7.75 3.26
N LYS A 147 5.16 7.68 3.17
CA LYS A 147 4.46 7.09 2.04
C LYS A 147 4.80 7.78 0.71
N GLY A 148 4.82 9.12 0.70
CA GLY A 148 5.17 9.89 -0.49
C GLY A 148 6.61 9.68 -0.94
N ILE A 149 7.56 9.63 0.00
CA ILE A 149 8.97 9.34 -0.30
C ILE A 149 9.10 7.93 -0.89
N LYS A 150 8.43 6.94 -0.28
CA LYS A 150 8.42 5.56 -0.78
C LYS A 150 7.85 5.47 -2.19
N GLU A 151 6.74 6.14 -2.46
CA GLU A 151 6.12 6.17 -3.78
C GLU A 151 7.08 6.77 -4.83
N LEU A 152 7.67 7.93 -4.55
CA LEU A 152 8.65 8.58 -5.42
C LEU A 152 9.89 7.70 -5.64
N THR A 153 10.32 6.97 -4.62
CA THR A 153 11.42 5.99 -4.70
C THR A 153 11.05 4.85 -5.65
N GLN A 154 9.88 4.24 -5.45
CA GLN A 154 9.42 3.12 -6.25
C GLN A 154 9.21 3.51 -7.71
N PHE A 155 8.81 4.74 -8.01
CA PHE A 155 8.70 5.26 -9.37
C PHE A 155 9.98 5.91 -9.91
N LYS A 156 11.09 5.87 -9.16
CA LYS A 156 12.41 6.40 -9.55
C LYS A 156 12.35 7.87 -10.00
N VAL A 157 11.66 8.71 -9.22
CA VAL A 157 11.48 10.15 -9.51
C VAL A 157 12.68 10.94 -8.96
N GLU A 158 13.71 11.11 -9.78
CA GLU A 158 14.97 11.77 -9.37
C GLU A 158 14.79 13.28 -9.08
N GLU A 159 13.82 13.93 -9.70
CA GLU A 159 13.56 15.37 -9.56
C GLU A 159 13.17 15.75 -8.12
N ALA A 160 12.71 14.77 -7.33
CA ALA A 160 12.34 14.97 -5.93
C ALA A 160 13.56 15.09 -5.00
N TYR A 161 14.79 14.92 -5.52
CA TYR A 161 16.02 14.90 -4.72
C TYR A 161 16.16 16.11 -3.80
N SER A 162 15.93 17.31 -4.32
CA SER A 162 16.08 18.56 -3.55
C SER A 162 15.13 18.62 -2.35
N GLN A 163 13.90 18.12 -2.52
CA GLN A 163 12.86 18.15 -1.48
C GLN A 163 13.01 17.00 -0.48
N ILE A 164 13.53 15.86 -0.92
CA ILE A 164 13.71 14.68 -0.05
C ILE A 164 15.00 14.80 0.77
N LYS A 165 16.09 15.31 0.19
CA LYS A 165 17.39 15.44 0.88
C LYS A 165 17.33 16.27 2.16
N ILE A 166 16.49 17.33 2.18
CA ILE A 166 16.32 18.16 3.38
C ILE A 166 15.72 17.40 4.57
N LEU A 167 15.08 16.25 4.32
CA LEU A 167 14.43 15.40 5.33
C LEU A 167 15.36 14.34 5.92
N ILE A 168 16.63 14.31 5.53
CA ILE A 168 17.62 13.30 5.97
C ILE A 168 17.71 13.15 7.50
N ASN A 169 17.55 14.24 8.23
CA ASN A 169 17.60 14.28 9.70
C ASN A 169 16.21 14.57 10.31
N TYR A 170 15.12 14.15 9.64
CA TYR A 170 13.76 14.36 10.12
C TYR A 170 13.54 13.68 11.49
N PRO A 171 12.76 14.23 12.43
CA PRO A 171 12.67 13.68 13.80
C PRO A 171 12.16 12.23 13.91
N LYS A 172 11.43 11.74 12.91
CA LYS A 172 10.90 10.37 12.87
C LYS A 172 11.81 9.45 12.08
N LYS A 173 12.24 8.35 12.69
CA LYS A 173 13.17 7.37 12.09
C LYS A 173 12.59 6.73 10.83
N GLU A 174 11.29 6.52 10.79
CA GLU A 174 10.58 5.95 9.64
C GLU A 174 10.73 6.84 8.40
N VAL A 175 10.65 8.16 8.57
CA VAL A 175 10.88 9.12 7.47
C VAL A 175 12.34 9.11 7.06
N GLN A 176 13.27 9.14 8.03
CA GLN A 176 14.71 9.08 7.73
C GLN A 176 15.06 7.84 6.90
N LYS A 177 14.54 6.67 7.29
CA LYS A 177 14.75 5.41 6.56
C LYS A 177 14.28 5.52 5.10
N GLU A 178 13.08 6.02 4.85
CA GLU A 178 12.57 6.20 3.48
C GLU A 178 13.44 7.20 2.68
N VAL A 179 13.93 8.28 3.30
CA VAL A 179 14.88 9.22 2.67
C VAL A 179 16.18 8.51 2.28
N GLN A 180 16.72 7.68 3.16
CA GLN A 180 17.97 6.97 2.93
C GLN A 180 17.82 5.93 1.81
N LEU A 181 16.71 5.19 1.81
CA LEU A 181 16.35 4.26 0.74
C LEU A 181 16.18 4.99 -0.59
N TYR A 182 15.49 6.13 -0.62
CA TYR A 182 15.38 6.97 -1.81
C TYR A 182 16.77 7.35 -2.36
N LEU A 183 17.66 7.84 -1.49
CA LEU A 183 18.99 8.29 -1.90
C LEU A 183 19.83 7.14 -2.46
N VAL A 184 19.82 5.97 -1.82
CA VAL A 184 20.65 4.83 -2.23
C VAL A 184 20.07 4.10 -3.43
N SER A 185 18.76 3.95 -3.52
CA SER A 185 18.12 3.24 -4.65
C SER A 185 18.24 4.02 -5.97
N LEU A 186 18.11 5.35 -5.95
CA LEU A 186 18.19 6.18 -7.15
C LEU A 186 19.62 6.65 -7.48
N PHE A 187 20.44 6.92 -6.47
CA PHE A 187 21.80 7.48 -6.68
C PHE A 187 22.92 6.51 -6.32
N HIS A 188 22.59 5.25 -6.01
CA HIS A 188 23.56 4.17 -5.75
C HIS A 188 24.59 4.58 -4.68
N PHE A 189 25.88 4.35 -4.95
CA PHE A 189 26.98 4.72 -4.07
C PHE A 189 27.07 6.23 -3.83
N GLU A 190 26.64 7.07 -4.78
CA GLU A 190 26.59 8.52 -4.53
C GLU A 190 25.52 8.89 -3.51
N GLY A 191 24.45 8.10 -3.42
CA GLY A 191 23.43 8.19 -2.38
C GLY A 191 24.03 8.16 -0.99
N LEU A 192 25.03 7.30 -0.75
CA LEU A 192 25.67 7.11 0.56
C LEU A 192 26.41 8.34 1.11
N LYS A 193 26.60 9.41 0.31
CA LYS A 193 27.18 10.68 0.80
C LYS A 193 26.43 11.23 2.02
N PHE A 194 25.14 10.88 2.15
CA PHE A 194 24.27 11.24 3.27
C PHE A 194 24.84 10.79 4.64
N LEU A 195 25.58 9.68 4.69
CA LEU A 195 26.16 9.11 5.92
C LEU A 195 27.02 10.12 6.68
N SER A 196 27.74 10.97 5.96
CA SER A 196 28.60 12.01 6.55
C SER A 196 27.82 13.14 7.26
N SER A 197 26.52 13.25 7.01
CA SER A 197 25.65 14.32 7.49
C SER A 197 24.58 13.87 8.49
N LEU A 198 24.63 12.61 8.91
CA LEU A 198 23.70 12.03 9.89
C LEU A 198 23.93 12.61 11.28
N LYS A 199 22.85 13.01 11.95
CA LYS A 199 22.88 13.42 13.36
C LYS A 199 22.75 12.25 14.34
N SER A 200 22.31 11.10 13.86
CA SER A 200 22.12 9.89 14.65
C SER A 200 22.66 8.67 13.90
N ASP A 201 23.20 7.71 14.64
CA ASP A 201 23.72 6.48 14.06
C ASP A 201 22.61 5.67 13.36
N LEU A 202 23.00 4.98 12.28
CA LEU A 202 22.13 4.02 11.61
C LEU A 202 21.95 2.78 12.49
N SER A 203 20.72 2.27 12.55
CA SER A 203 20.51 0.97 13.17
C SER A 203 21.14 -0.14 12.32
N GLU A 204 21.49 -1.27 12.94
CA GLU A 204 22.04 -2.42 12.21
C GLU A 204 21.09 -2.91 11.11
N TRP A 205 19.78 -2.87 11.36
CA TRP A 205 18.76 -3.21 10.36
C TRP A 205 18.77 -2.25 9.17
N ASP A 206 18.87 -0.94 9.42
CA ASP A 206 18.97 0.05 8.33
C ASP A 206 20.25 -0.21 7.50
N GLN A 207 21.36 -0.54 8.15
CA GLN A 207 22.61 -0.87 7.45
C GLN A 207 22.47 -2.11 6.55
N ILE A 208 21.84 -3.18 7.05
CA ILE A 208 21.59 -4.41 6.27
C ILE A 208 20.73 -4.10 5.05
N GLU A 209 19.66 -3.33 5.22
CA GLU A 209 18.74 -3.00 4.13
C GLU A 209 19.40 -2.14 3.05
N LEU A 210 20.22 -1.16 3.43
CA LEU A 210 21.00 -0.37 2.47
C LEU A 210 22.00 -1.24 1.70
N LEU A 211 22.62 -2.23 2.35
CA LEU A 211 23.52 -3.18 1.69
C LEU A 211 22.78 -4.10 0.72
N GLU A 212 21.59 -4.56 1.10
CA GLU A 212 20.74 -5.39 0.25
C GLU A 212 20.34 -4.65 -1.03
N GLU A 213 19.89 -3.40 -0.90
CA GLU A 213 19.57 -2.53 -2.03
C GLU A 213 20.77 -2.36 -2.98
N LEU A 214 21.95 -2.06 -2.44
CA LEU A 214 23.18 -1.93 -3.25
C LEU A 214 23.55 -3.24 -3.96
N ASN A 215 23.34 -4.39 -3.33
CA ASN A 215 23.64 -5.69 -3.92
C ASN A 215 22.68 -6.02 -5.07
N ILE A 216 21.37 -5.78 -4.89
CA ILE A 216 20.37 -5.94 -5.94
C ILE A 216 20.71 -5.05 -7.15
N LEU A 217 21.13 -3.80 -6.91
CA LEU A 217 21.52 -2.87 -7.97
C LEU A 217 22.77 -3.35 -8.71
N LYS A 218 23.75 -3.93 -8.01
CA LYS A 218 24.95 -4.53 -8.61
C LYS A 218 24.59 -5.70 -9.53
N ILE A 219 23.68 -6.59 -9.11
CA ILE A 219 23.21 -7.74 -9.89
C ILE A 219 22.50 -7.27 -11.17
N LYS A 220 21.58 -6.30 -11.06
CA LYS A 220 20.87 -5.74 -12.22
C LYS A 220 21.82 -5.09 -13.23
N LYS A 221 22.83 -4.34 -12.75
CA LYS A 221 23.85 -3.74 -13.62
C LYS A 221 24.68 -4.78 -14.35
N PHE A 222 25.02 -5.89 -13.69
CA PHE A 222 25.76 -6.99 -14.29
C PHE A 222 24.97 -7.70 -15.39
N GLN A 223 23.68 -7.98 -15.16
CA GLN A 223 22.80 -8.59 -16.17
C GLN A 223 22.64 -7.71 -17.41
N LYS A 224 22.48 -6.39 -17.23
CA LYS A 224 22.34 -5.44 -18.35
C LYS A 224 23.62 -5.32 -19.20
N SER A 225 24.80 -5.55 -18.61
CA SER A 225 26.10 -5.53 -19.30
C SER A 225 26.41 -6.80 -20.09
N GLN A 226 25.64 -7.88 -19.93
CA GLN A 226 25.81 -9.14 -20.66
C GLN A 226 24.85 -9.25 -21.86
N ILE A 227 23.86 -8.34 -21.96
CA ILE A 227 22.79 -8.36 -22.96
C ILE A 227 22.90 -7.17 -23.95
N GLY A 228 23.83 -6.23 -23.72
CA GLY A 228 24.17 -5.15 -24.64
C GLY A 228 25.61 -5.28 -25.12
#